data_AF-A0A0A7HF13-F1
#
_entry.id   AF-A0A0A7HF13-F1
#
_cell.length_a   1.000
_cell.length_b   1.000
_cell.length_c   1.000
_cell.angle_alpha   90.00
_cell.angle_beta   90.00
_cell.angle_gamma   90.00
#
_symmetry.space_group_name_H-M   'P 1'
#
loop_
_entity.id
_entity.type
_entity.pdbx_description
1 polymer ?
#
loop_
_entity_poly.entity_id
_entity_poly.type
_entity_poly.pdbx_seq_one_letter_code
_entity_poly.pdbx_strand_id
1 'polypeptide(L)'
;MTPIHFTFTTAFFLSLMGLALNRSHLLSALICLEGMMLSLFVAISLWSTTMAAPICSLAPMILLTFSACEASSGLALLVATARTHGSDTLKNLNLLQC
;
A
#
# COMPACT_ATOMS: atom_id res chain seq x y z
N MET A 1 15.81 -21.23 -1.30
CA MET A 1 15.10 -19.94 -1.41
C MET A 1 14.86 -19.67 -2.88
N THR A 2 13.64 -19.88 -3.38
CA THR A 2 13.38 -19.68 -4.82
C THR A 2 13.58 -18.19 -5.16
N PRO A 3 14.08 -17.85 -6.36
CA PRO A 3 14.30 -16.46 -6.77
C PRO A 3 13.04 -15.59 -6.63
N ILE A 4 11.86 -16.20 -6.75
CA ILE A 4 10.55 -15.57 -6.58
C ILE A 4 10.39 -15.00 -5.16
N HIS A 5 10.84 -15.71 -4.13
CA HIS A 5 10.78 -15.21 -2.75
C HIS A 5 11.65 -13.97 -2.53
N PHE A 6 12.81 -13.91 -3.19
CA PHE A 6 13.67 -12.74 -3.14
C PHE A 6 13.05 -11.55 -3.87
N THR A 7 12.41 -11.76 -5.02
CA THR A 7 11.79 -10.66 -5.79
C THR A 7 10.63 -9.98 -5.06
N PHE A 8 9.75 -10.72 -4.36
CA PHE A 8 8.65 -10.05 -3.65
C PHE A 8 9.12 -9.36 -2.37
N THR A 9 10.09 -9.93 -1.66
CA THR A 9 10.62 -9.33 -0.43
C THR A 9 11.33 -8.02 -0.75
N THR A 10 12.16 -8.01 -1.80
CA THR A 10 12.79 -6.78 -2.30
C THR A 10 11.77 -5.75 -2.78
N ALA A 11 10.73 -6.16 -3.51
CA ALA A 11 9.64 -5.26 -3.91
C ALA A 11 8.95 -4.63 -2.69
N PHE A 12 8.62 -5.41 -1.66
CA PHE A 12 8.03 -4.92 -0.42
C PHE A 12 8.93 -3.87 0.26
N PHE A 13 10.23 -4.19 0.45
CA PHE A 13 11.17 -3.26 1.06
C PHE A 13 11.40 -1.98 0.23
N LEU A 14 11.40 -2.07 -1.09
CA LEU A 14 11.49 -0.90 -1.96
C LEU A 14 10.26 0.00 -1.83
N SER A 15 9.06 -0.57 -1.80
CA SER A 15 7.82 0.20 -1.58
C SER A 15 7.76 0.83 -0.18
N LEU A 16 8.23 0.11 0.86
CA LEU A 16 8.35 0.64 2.22
C LEU A 16 9.35 1.80 2.29
N MET A 17 10.50 1.66 1.65
CA MET A 17 11.51 2.73 1.58
C MET A 17 10.97 3.94 0.81
N GLY A 18 10.22 3.70 -0.29
CA GLY A 18 9.52 4.74 -1.03
C GLY A 18 8.53 5.52 -0.15
N LEU A 19 7.74 4.83 0.67
CA LEU A 19 6.82 5.47 1.63
C LEU A 19 7.56 6.32 2.67
N ALA A 20 8.68 5.82 3.22
CA ALA A 20 9.43 6.52 4.25
C ALA A 20 10.10 7.81 3.73
N LEU A 21 10.56 7.80 2.47
CA LEU A 21 11.28 8.90 1.84
C LEU A 21 10.38 9.92 1.14
N ASN A 22 9.23 9.51 0.60
CA ASN A 22 8.32 10.39 -0.13
C ASN A 22 7.55 11.30 0.84
N ARG A 23 8.08 12.51 1.08
CA ARG A 23 7.53 13.52 2.00
C ARG A 23 6.75 14.64 1.30
N SER A 24 6.73 14.70 -0.03
CA SER A 24 6.20 15.86 -0.76
C SER A 24 4.71 15.76 -1.07
N HIS A 25 4.26 14.66 -1.68
CA HIS A 25 2.88 14.50 -2.15
C HIS A 25 2.21 13.30 -1.49
N LEU A 26 0.98 13.49 -0.99
CA LEU A 26 0.20 12.41 -0.38
C LEU A 26 -0.15 11.31 -1.40
N LEU A 27 -0.31 11.66 -2.68
CA LEU A 27 -0.59 10.71 -3.77
C LEU A 27 0.54 9.70 -3.98
N SER A 28 1.82 10.12 -3.91
CA SER A 28 2.93 9.18 -4.07
C SER A 28 3.06 8.22 -2.89
N ALA A 29 2.68 8.66 -1.68
CA ALA A 29 2.60 7.78 -0.52
C ALA A 29 1.50 6.71 -0.68
N LEU A 30 0.32 7.09 -1.20
CA LEU A 30 -0.77 6.14 -1.50
C LEU A 30 -0.34 5.06 -2.50
N ILE A 31 0.34 5.45 -3.58
CA ILE A 31 0.85 4.50 -4.58
C ILE A 31 1.88 3.55 -3.97
N CYS A 32 2.78 4.04 -3.11
CA CYS A 32 3.72 3.17 -2.41
C CYS A 32 3.00 2.16 -1.48
N LEU A 33 1.91 2.57 -0.84
CA LEU A 33 1.09 1.71 0.00
C LEU A 33 0.38 0.63 -0.82
N GLU A 34 -0.19 0.97 -1.98
CA GLU A 34 -0.74 -0.02 -2.91
C GLU A 34 0.33 -1.00 -3.40
N GLY A 35 1.55 -0.53 -3.68
CA GLY A 35 2.69 -1.38 -4.03
C GLY A 35 3.04 -2.40 -2.94
N MET A 36 3.03 -1.99 -1.66
CA MET A 36 3.22 -2.91 -0.53
C MET A 36 2.12 -3.97 -0.49
N MET A 37 0.84 -3.57 -0.60
CA MET A 37 -0.30 -4.50 -0.55
C MET A 37 -0.28 -5.49 -1.72
N LEU A 38 0.13 -5.06 -2.91
CA LEU A 38 0.24 -5.92 -4.08
C LEU A 38 1.37 -6.96 -3.91
N SER A 39 2.50 -6.59 -3.33
CA SER A 39 3.58 -7.55 -3.04
C SER A 39 3.16 -8.61 -2.00
N LEU A 40 2.36 -8.22 -0.99
CA LEU A 40 1.77 -9.14 -0.01
C LEU A 40 0.74 -10.08 -0.65
N PHE A 41 -0.10 -9.58 -1.56
CA PHE A 41 -1.05 -10.39 -2.32
C PHE A 41 -0.33 -11.48 -3.13
N VAL A 42 0.76 -11.13 -3.83
CA VAL A 42 1.56 -12.09 -4.59
C VAL A 42 2.21 -13.14 -3.67
N ALA A 43 2.73 -12.74 -2.51
CA ALA A 43 3.33 -13.67 -1.56
C ALA A 43 2.32 -14.69 -1.00
N ILE A 44 1.14 -14.23 -0.60
CA ILE A 44 0.08 -15.09 -0.01
C ILE A 44 -0.56 -15.98 -1.07
N SER A 45 -0.78 -15.47 -2.29
CA SER A 45 -1.32 -16.28 -3.39
C SER A 45 -0.37 -17.40 -3.78
N LEU A 46 0.94 -17.12 -3.92
CA LEU A 46 1.95 -18.15 -4.16
C LEU A 46 1.98 -19.19 -3.04
N TRP A 47 1.93 -18.77 -1.78
CA TRP A 47 1.86 -19.70 -0.65
C TRP A 47 0.59 -20.57 -0.72
N SER A 48 -0.57 -19.99 -1.02
CA SER A 48 -1.82 -20.77 -1.15
C SER A 48 -1.71 -21.85 -2.23
N THR A 49 -1.02 -21.57 -3.35
CA THR A 49 -0.79 -22.55 -4.41
C THR A 49 0.20 -23.65 -4.02
N THR A 50 1.25 -23.35 -3.25
CA THR A 50 2.24 -24.35 -2.83
C THR A 50 1.69 -25.33 -1.79
N MET A 51 0.77 -24.87 -0.94
CA MET A 51 0.12 -25.72 0.07
C MET A 51 -1.07 -26.52 -0.47
N ALA A 52 -1.47 -26.29 -1.74
CA ALA A 52 -2.61 -26.94 -2.41
C ALA A 52 -3.92 -26.93 -1.59
N ALA A 53 -4.08 -25.95 -0.69
CA ALA A 53 -5.22 -25.83 0.21
C ALA A 53 -6.22 -24.81 -0.36
N PRO A 54 -7.38 -25.24 -0.90
CA PRO A 54 -8.33 -24.34 -1.55
C PRO A 54 -8.98 -23.36 -0.56
N ILE A 55 -9.05 -23.70 0.75
CA ILE A 55 -9.51 -22.75 1.78
C ILE A 55 -8.58 -21.52 1.87
N CYS A 56 -7.28 -21.69 1.66
CA CYS A 56 -6.31 -20.59 1.76
C CYS A 56 -6.37 -19.60 0.59
N SER A 57 -7.07 -19.91 -0.51
CA SER A 57 -7.21 -18.97 -1.63
C SER A 57 -8.20 -17.83 -1.36
N LEU A 58 -9.00 -17.93 -0.29
CA LEU A 58 -9.88 -16.83 0.17
C LEU A 58 -9.09 -15.69 0.85
N ALA A 59 -8.02 -16.02 1.57
CA ALA A 59 -7.20 -15.04 2.28
C ALA A 59 -6.65 -13.91 1.39
N PRO A 60 -6.04 -14.18 0.21
CA PRO A 60 -5.56 -13.10 -0.67
C PRO A 60 -6.70 -12.25 -1.26
N MET A 61 -7.89 -12.82 -1.49
CA MET A 61 -9.05 -12.02 -1.91
C MET A 61 -9.54 -11.07 -0.81
N ILE A 62 -9.64 -11.56 0.43
CA ILE A 62 -10.01 -10.72 1.57
C ILE A 62 -9.02 -9.57 1.73
N LEU A 63 -7.72 -9.85 1.62
CA LEU A 63 -6.67 -8.83 1.67
C LEU A 63 -6.87 -7.74 0.60
N LEU A 64 -7.18 -8.11 -0.65
CA LEU A 64 -7.45 -7.13 -1.72
C LEU A 64 -8.69 -6.28 -1.45
N THR A 65 -9.73 -6.84 -0.84
CA THR A 65 -10.93 -6.05 -0.52
C THR A 65 -10.65 -5.00 0.54
N PHE A 66 -9.89 -5.34 1.59
CA PHE A 66 -9.48 -4.38 2.60
C PHE A 66 -8.49 -3.34 2.04
N SER A 67 -7.57 -3.74 1.15
CA SER A 67 -6.67 -2.77 0.52
C SER A 67 -7.40 -1.75 -0.34
N ALA A 68 -8.45 -2.17 -1.06
CA ALA A 68 -9.28 -1.24 -1.84
C ALA A 68 -10.04 -0.26 -0.93
N CYS A 69 -10.53 -0.72 0.22
CA CYS A 69 -11.15 0.14 1.23
C CYS A 69 -10.16 1.18 1.78
N GLU A 70 -8.95 0.76 2.16
CA GLU A 70 -7.90 1.68 2.62
C GLU A 70 -7.54 2.71 1.54
N ALA A 71 -7.32 2.29 0.30
CA ALA A 71 -7.05 3.19 -0.82
C ALA A 71 -8.18 4.20 -1.05
N SER A 72 -9.45 3.77 -0.99
CA SER A 72 -10.61 4.65 -1.13
C SER A 72 -10.68 5.71 -0.03
N SER A 73 -10.39 5.32 1.22
CA SER A 73 -10.35 6.24 2.36
C SER A 73 -9.18 7.23 2.26
N GLY A 74 -8.03 6.77 1.76
CA GLY A 74 -6.86 7.59 1.51
C GLY A 74 -7.08 8.63 0.42
N LEU A 75 -7.76 8.25 -0.66
CA LEU A 75 -8.19 9.18 -1.72
C LEU A 75 -9.22 10.19 -1.22
N ALA A 76 -10.16 9.77 -0.37
CA ALA A 76 -11.13 10.70 0.24
C ALA A 76 -10.41 11.77 1.10
N LEU A 77 -9.39 11.37 1.86
CA LEU A 77 -8.54 12.30 2.60
C LEU A 77 -7.76 13.23 1.66
N LEU A 78 -7.20 12.72 0.56
CA LEU A 78 -6.53 13.54 -0.44
C LEU A 78 -7.47 14.66 -0.94
N VAL A 79 -8.70 14.31 -1.33
CA VAL A 79 -9.69 15.28 -1.79
C VAL A 79 -10.04 16.31 -0.70
N ALA A 80 -10.16 15.89 0.56
CA ALA A 80 -10.40 16.80 1.67
C ALA A 80 -9.24 17.80 1.84
N THR A 81 -7.99 17.33 1.80
CA THR A 81 -6.80 18.19 1.89
C THR A 81 -6.64 19.13 0.71
N ALA A 82 -6.94 18.67 -0.50
CA ALA A 82 -6.94 19.50 -1.70
C ALA A 82 -7.98 20.62 -1.62
N ARG A 83 -9.16 20.36 -1.04
CA ARG A 83 -10.20 21.40 -0.84
C ARG A 83 -9.85 22.42 0.24
N THR A 84 -9.17 22.02 1.31
CA THR A 84 -8.84 22.93 2.43
C THR A 84 -7.57 23.73 2.19
N HIS A 85 -6.59 23.18 1.48
CA HIS A 85 -5.25 23.78 1.34
C HIS A 85 -4.86 24.07 -0.12
N GLY A 86 -5.67 23.66 -1.09
CA GLY A 86 -5.42 23.91 -2.52
C GLY A 86 -4.27 23.10 -3.12
N SER A 87 -3.60 22.25 -2.34
CA SER A 87 -2.46 21.44 -2.77
C SER A 87 -2.39 20.10 -2.02
N ASP A 88 -1.88 19.08 -2.69
CA ASP A 88 -1.68 17.73 -2.14
C ASP A 88 -0.38 17.58 -1.32
N THR A 89 0.18 18.71 -0.88
CA THR A 89 1.50 18.77 -0.24
C THR A 89 1.39 18.53 1.25
N LEU A 90 2.07 17.48 1.74
CA LEU A 90 2.05 17.10 3.16
C LEU A 90 2.57 18.21 4.09
N LYS A 91 3.44 19.10 3.58
CA LYS A 91 3.99 20.24 4.32
C LYS A 91 2.92 21.27 4.76
N ASN A 92 1.76 21.30 4.11
CA ASN A 92 0.70 22.25 4.46
C ASN A 92 -0.08 21.80 5.72
N LEU A 93 0.02 20.53 6.13
CA LEU A 93 -0.68 19.96 7.28
C LEU A 93 0.04 20.23 8.61
N ASN A 94 0.47 21.47 8.87
CA ASN A 94 1.29 21.81 10.04
C ASN A 94 0.51 22.45 11.21
N LEU A 95 -0.82 22.48 11.13
CA LEU A 95 -1.66 23.14 12.15
C LEU A 95 -1.63 22.43 13.52
N LEU A 96 -1.25 21.15 13.58
CA LEU A 96 -1.18 20.34 14.81
C LEU A 96 0.17 20.46 15.53
N GLN A 97 1.08 21.33 15.07
CA GLN A 97 2.37 21.59 15.74
C GLN A 97 2.22 22.56 16.94
N CYS A 98 1.05 23.17 17.12
CA CYS A 98 0.70 24.00 18.28
C CYS A 98 0.14 23.15 19.42
#